data_AF-A0A6H1ZR42-F1
#
_entry.id   AF-A0A6H1ZR42-F1
#
_cell.length_a   1.000
_cell.length_b   1.000
_cell.length_c   1.000
_cell.angle_alpha   90.00
_cell.angle_beta   90.00
_cell.angle_gamma   90.00
#
_symmetry.space_group_name_H-M   'P 1'
#
loop_
_entity.id
_entity.type
_entity.pdbx_description
1 polymer ?
#
loop_
_entity_poly.entity_id
_entity_poly.type
_entity_poly.pdbx_seq_one_letter_code
_entity_poly.pdbx_strand_id
1 'polypeptide(L)'
;MVNKGKELVSASTRQAIDSYFARGLARLSAAAVESVRTGRIGVTRTRFKEGFTTEEQFIQELRLLRVSDEELKLELAAARLDYATDYLKDLISAYREAARKGHISIDQYRERLTELGLVPERAAALMLLEVARLKPEALPTAIAPPKPYYETDAGKIAVDTIRRERRKLLISRDQEIAALLEVGMPVDQATAAANNDDVRLAEKGAEE
;
A
#
# COMPACT_ATOMS: atom_id res chain seq x y z
N MET A 1 -3.86 30.22 3.56
CA MET A 1 -2.59 30.93 3.27
C MET A 1 -2.04 30.38 1.97
N VAL A 2 -2.01 31.18 0.89
CA VAL A 2 -1.51 30.73 -0.42
C VAL A 2 0.02 30.73 -0.36
N ASN A 3 0.61 29.55 -0.46
CA ASN A 3 2.06 29.39 -0.48
C ASN A 3 2.57 29.97 -1.80
N LYS A 4 3.10 31.20 -1.77
CA LYS A 4 3.77 31.83 -2.91
C LYS A 4 5.08 31.07 -3.14
N GLY A 5 5.00 29.95 -3.87
CA GLY A 5 6.18 29.22 -4.33
C GLY A 5 7.11 30.20 -5.03
N LYS A 6 8.34 30.35 -4.51
CA LYS A 6 9.39 31.14 -5.15
C LYS A 6 9.60 30.56 -6.56
N GLU A 7 9.38 31.37 -7.59
CA GLU A 7 9.73 30.97 -8.96
C GLU A 7 11.23 30.64 -9.00
N LEU A 8 11.55 29.38 -9.29
CA LEU A 8 12.92 28.87 -9.36
C LEU A 8 13.77 29.55 -10.45
N VAL A 9 13.12 30.21 -11.42
CA VAL A 9 13.77 30.88 -12.54
C VAL A 9 13.06 32.20 -12.80
N SER A 10 13.83 33.30 -12.81
CA SER A 10 13.31 34.64 -13.09
C SER A 10 12.74 34.74 -14.51
N ALA A 11 11.75 35.63 -14.71
CA ALA A 11 11.14 35.84 -16.02
C ALA A 11 12.15 36.25 -17.10
N SER A 12 13.15 37.08 -16.76
CA SER A 12 14.22 37.48 -17.68
C SER A 12 15.13 36.32 -18.06
N THR A 13 15.41 35.40 -17.13
CA THR A 13 16.17 34.18 -17.41
C THR A 13 15.41 33.27 -18.38
N ARG A 14 14.09 33.09 -18.20
CA ARG A 14 13.25 32.33 -19.17
C ARG A 14 13.30 32.96 -20.55
N GLN A 15 13.10 34.28 -20.63
CA GLN A 15 13.13 35.02 -21.90
C GLN A 15 14.50 34.93 -22.61
N ALA A 16 15.61 34.98 -21.85
CA ALA A 16 16.94 34.82 -22.39
C ALA A 16 17.17 33.40 -22.95
N ILE A 17 16.74 32.37 -22.22
CA ILE A 17 16.77 30.97 -22.65
C ILE A 17 15.97 30.80 -23.95
N ASP A 18 14.75 31.33 -24.02
CA ASP A 18 13.90 31.27 -25.21
C ASP A 18 14.57 31.95 -26.42
N SER A 19 15.19 33.11 -26.22
CA SER A 19 15.89 33.85 -27.29
C SER A 19 17.11 33.11 -27.85
N TYR A 20 17.80 32.35 -27.00
CA TYR A 20 18.97 31.56 -27.39
C TYR A 20 18.54 30.36 -28.23
N PHE A 21 17.49 29.66 -27.79
CA PHE A 21 16.91 28.56 -28.56
C PHE A 21 16.35 29.02 -29.90
N ALA A 22 15.65 30.16 -29.96
CA ALA A 22 15.11 30.70 -31.21
C ALA A 22 16.21 30.98 -32.24
N ARG A 23 17.34 31.56 -31.82
CA ARG A 23 18.49 31.83 -32.71
C ARG A 23 19.22 30.55 -33.15
N GLY A 24 19.32 29.55 -32.28
CA GLY A 24 19.86 28.23 -32.62
C GLY A 24 18.99 27.51 -33.65
N LEU A 25 17.67 27.51 -33.45
CA LEU A 25 16.69 26.89 -34.35
C LEU A 25 16.69 27.51 -35.75
N ALA A 26 16.89 28.83 -35.87
CA ALA A 26 16.96 29.51 -37.16
C ALA A 26 18.15 29.07 -38.05
N ARG A 27 19.15 28.39 -37.48
CA ARG A 27 20.32 27.86 -38.20
C ARG A 27 20.21 26.36 -38.50
N LEU A 28 19.20 25.69 -37.96
CA LEU A 28 19.01 24.26 -38.12
C LEU A 28 18.20 23.98 -39.39
N SER A 29 18.56 22.89 -40.08
CA SER A 29 17.71 22.37 -41.14
C SER A 29 16.38 21.88 -40.55
N ALA A 30 15.33 21.83 -41.38
CA ALA A 30 14.03 21.30 -40.95
C ALA A 30 14.14 19.91 -40.29
N ALA A 31 15.05 19.07 -40.80
CA ALA A 31 15.34 17.76 -40.22
C ALA A 31 15.91 17.82 -38.79
N ALA A 32 16.77 18.79 -38.50
CA ALA A 32 17.33 18.97 -37.15
C ALA A 32 16.29 19.55 -36.17
N VAL A 33 15.42 20.46 -36.62
CA VAL A 33 14.27 20.94 -35.83
C VAL A 33 13.35 19.77 -35.48
N GLU A 34 13.06 18.91 -36.45
CA GLU A 34 12.21 17.73 -36.27
C GLU A 34 12.80 16.71 -35.28
N SER A 35 14.11 16.47 -35.37
CA SER A 35 14.82 15.61 -34.43
C SER A 35 14.75 16.13 -32.99
N VAL A 36 14.96 17.44 -32.79
CA VAL A 36 14.83 18.07 -31.46
C VAL A 36 13.38 18.00 -30.95
N ARG A 37 12.40 18.22 -31.82
CA ARG A 37 10.97 18.09 -31.49
C ARG A 37 10.65 16.68 -31.00
N THR A 38 11.05 15.66 -31.76
CA THR A 38 10.86 14.24 -31.41
C THR A 38 11.50 13.91 -30.06
N GLY A 39 12.73 14.36 -29.82
CA GLY A 39 13.40 14.17 -28.53
C GLY A 39 12.63 14.79 -27.36
N ARG A 40 12.09 16.01 -27.55
CA ARG A 40 11.30 16.70 -26.51
C ARG A 40 9.96 16.00 -26.25
N ILE A 41 9.27 15.52 -27.29
CA ILE A 41 8.05 14.70 -27.13
C ILE A 41 8.35 13.48 -26.27
N GLY A 42 9.46 12.78 -26.52
CA GLY A 42 9.89 11.65 -25.71
C GLY A 42 10.11 11.99 -24.23
N VAL A 43 10.77 13.12 -23.94
CA VAL A 43 10.97 13.59 -22.55
C VAL A 43 9.65 13.94 -21.87
N THR A 44 8.77 14.65 -22.56
CA THR A 44 7.43 15.01 -22.07
C THR A 44 6.60 13.75 -21.79
N ARG A 45 6.67 12.73 -22.66
CA ARG A 45 6.02 11.42 -22.44
C ARG A 45 6.56 10.71 -21.21
N THR A 46 7.89 10.65 -21.04
CA THR A 46 8.51 10.05 -19.85
C THR A 46 8.03 10.74 -18.58
N ARG A 47 8.02 12.08 -18.53
CA ARG A 47 7.55 12.82 -17.34
C ARG A 47 6.09 12.53 -16.99
N PHE A 48 5.22 12.44 -17.99
CA PHE A 48 3.82 12.07 -17.78
C PHE A 48 3.69 10.63 -17.25
N LYS A 49 4.39 9.68 -17.87
CA LYS A 49 4.40 8.27 -17.49
C LYS A 49 4.90 8.05 -16.05
N GLU A 50 5.86 8.84 -15.59
CA GLU A 50 6.39 8.80 -14.21
C GLU A 50 5.54 9.63 -13.22
N GLY A 51 4.45 10.25 -13.66
CA GLY A 51 3.53 11.02 -12.80
C GLY A 51 4.02 12.41 -12.40
N PHE A 52 5.04 12.96 -13.07
CA PHE A 52 5.56 14.30 -12.79
C PHE A 52 4.76 15.44 -13.44
N THR A 53 3.84 15.12 -14.35
CA THR A 53 2.96 16.10 -15.00
C THR A 53 1.54 15.57 -15.08
N THR A 54 0.55 16.47 -14.99
CA THR A 54 -0.85 16.10 -15.25
C THR A 54 -1.12 15.95 -16.74
N GLU A 55 -2.28 15.41 -17.09
CA GLU A 55 -2.69 15.28 -18.48
C GLU A 55 -2.81 16.65 -19.18
N GLU A 56 -3.37 17.65 -18.50
CA GLU A 56 -3.51 18.99 -19.05
C GLU A 56 -2.14 19.63 -19.33
N GLN A 57 -1.18 19.42 -18.43
CA GLN A 57 0.20 19.88 -18.59
C GLN A 57 0.89 19.15 -19.75
N PHE A 58 0.69 17.84 -19.88
CA PHE A 58 1.21 17.06 -21.00
C PHE A 58 0.67 17.56 -22.35
N ILE A 59 -0.65 17.78 -22.46
CA ILE A 59 -1.32 18.34 -23.64
C ILE A 59 -0.77 19.74 -23.97
N GLN A 60 -0.60 20.60 -22.96
CA GLN A 60 -0.04 21.94 -23.15
C GLN A 60 1.40 21.90 -23.67
N GLU A 61 2.24 21.03 -23.10
CA GLU A 61 3.63 20.84 -23.56
C GLU A 61 3.68 20.36 -25.02
N LEU A 62 2.84 19.40 -25.42
CA LEU A 62 2.78 18.93 -26.81
C LEU A 62 2.31 20.02 -27.78
N ARG A 63 1.34 20.86 -27.38
CA ARG A 63 0.90 22.01 -28.19
C ARG A 63 2.01 23.03 -28.39
N LEU A 64 2.81 23.30 -27.36
CA LEU A 64 3.98 24.19 -27.48
C LEU A 64 5.03 23.62 -28.46
N LEU A 65 5.10 22.29 -28.59
CA LEU A 65 5.94 21.60 -29.58
C LEU A 65 5.31 21.55 -30.98
N ARG A 66 4.16 22.19 -31.19
CA ARG A 66 3.43 22.23 -32.48
C ARG A 66 3.05 20.84 -33.00
N VAL A 67 2.71 19.94 -32.08
CA VAL A 67 2.08 18.66 -32.42
C VAL A 67 0.65 18.95 -32.91
N SER A 68 0.24 18.34 -34.01
CA SER A 68 -1.12 18.52 -34.55
C SER A 68 -2.18 17.90 -33.62
N ASP A 69 -3.44 18.30 -33.77
CA ASP A 69 -4.51 17.77 -32.90
C ASP A 69 -4.73 16.25 -33.06
N GLU A 70 -4.47 15.70 -34.25
CA GLU A 70 -4.55 14.25 -34.51
C GLU A 70 -3.40 13.50 -33.84
N GLU A 71 -2.16 13.98 -34.05
CA GLU A 71 -0.99 13.41 -33.38
C GLU A 71 -1.11 13.53 -31.85
N LEU A 72 -1.65 14.64 -31.35
CA LEU A 72 -1.85 14.86 -29.90
C LEU A 72 -2.77 13.81 -29.30
N LYS A 73 -3.85 13.43 -29.99
CA LYS A 73 -4.75 12.35 -29.54
C LYS A 73 -4.02 11.00 -29.48
N LEU A 74 -3.21 10.70 -30.49
CA LEU A 74 -2.43 9.46 -30.54
C LEU A 74 -1.35 9.42 -29.45
N GLU A 75 -0.62 10.52 -29.27
CA GLU A 75 0.40 10.69 -28.24
C GLU A 75 -0.19 10.57 -26.83
N LEU A 76 -1.34 11.18 -26.58
CA LEU A 76 -2.04 11.07 -25.31
C LEU A 76 -2.52 9.63 -25.05
N ALA A 77 -3.08 8.96 -26.05
CA ALA A 77 -3.49 7.57 -25.92
C ALA A 77 -2.29 6.66 -25.61
N ALA A 78 -1.18 6.82 -26.33
CA ALA A 78 0.06 6.09 -26.09
C ALA A 78 0.60 6.33 -24.67
N ALA A 79 0.68 7.59 -24.26
CA ALA A 79 1.19 7.97 -22.94
C ALA A 79 0.33 7.40 -21.80
N ARG A 80 -1.01 7.39 -21.95
CA ARG A 80 -1.93 6.76 -21.00
C ARG A 80 -1.74 5.24 -20.91
N LEU A 81 -1.53 4.57 -22.04
CA LEU A 81 -1.26 3.13 -22.08
C LEU A 81 0.08 2.78 -21.43
N ASP A 82 1.11 3.58 -21.69
CA ASP A 82 2.43 3.43 -21.07
C ASP A 82 2.33 3.60 -19.54
N TYR A 83 1.67 4.66 -19.08
CA TYR A 83 1.41 4.92 -17.65
C TYR A 83 0.68 3.74 -17.00
N ALA A 84 -0.45 3.31 -17.59
CA ALA A 84 -1.23 2.21 -17.04
C ALA A 84 -0.43 0.90 -17.00
N THR A 85 0.37 0.64 -18.03
CA THR A 85 1.22 -0.56 -18.09
C THR A 85 2.27 -0.58 -16.99
N ASP A 86 2.98 0.54 -16.78
CA ASP A 86 4.01 0.61 -15.73
C ASP A 86 3.40 0.60 -14.33
N TYR A 87 2.29 1.31 -14.12
CA TYR A 87 1.54 1.26 -12.87
C TYR A 87 1.08 -0.17 -12.51
N LEU A 88 0.54 -0.91 -13.48
CA LEU A 88 0.16 -2.31 -13.29
C LEU A 88 1.37 -3.19 -12.97
N LYS A 89 2.53 -2.99 -13.62
CA LYS A 89 3.76 -3.74 -13.30
C LYS A 89 4.21 -3.50 -11.86
N ASP A 90 4.12 -2.27 -11.38
CA ASP A 90 4.47 -1.91 -10.01
C ASP A 90 3.53 -2.57 -9.01
N LEU A 91 2.22 -2.53 -9.25
CA LEU A 91 1.23 -3.23 -8.42
C LEU A 91 1.45 -4.74 -8.39
N ILE A 92 1.68 -5.37 -9.55
CA ILE A 92 1.99 -6.80 -9.64
C ILE A 92 3.25 -7.14 -8.83
N SER A 93 4.27 -6.29 -8.90
CA SER A 93 5.52 -6.45 -8.16
C SER A 93 5.31 -6.29 -6.66
N ALA A 94 4.53 -5.29 -6.24
CA ALA A 94 4.17 -5.07 -4.84
C ALA A 94 3.38 -6.25 -4.26
N TYR A 95 2.37 -6.75 -4.98
CA TYR A 95 1.60 -7.93 -4.56
C TYR A 95 2.43 -9.20 -4.51
N ARG A 96 3.37 -9.38 -5.46
CA ARG A 96 4.32 -10.49 -5.44
C ARG A 96 5.18 -10.46 -4.18
N GLU A 97 5.74 -9.31 -3.85
CA GLU A 97 6.54 -9.14 -2.63
C GLU A 97 5.72 -9.32 -1.35
N ALA A 98 4.46 -8.85 -1.33
CA ALA A 98 3.55 -9.08 -0.21
C ALA A 98 3.26 -10.57 0.00
N ALA A 99 3.06 -11.32 -1.09
CA ALA A 99 2.84 -12.77 -1.03
C ALA A 99 4.08 -13.51 -0.52
N ARG A 100 5.28 -13.14 -1.01
CA ARG A 100 6.56 -13.72 -0.56
C ARG A 100 6.85 -13.49 0.91
N LYS A 101 6.45 -12.34 1.43
CA LYS A 101 6.61 -11.97 2.85
C LYS A 101 5.48 -12.51 3.74
N GLY A 102 4.49 -13.22 3.17
CA GLY A 102 3.34 -13.75 3.90
C GLY A 102 2.36 -12.69 4.38
N HIS A 103 2.42 -11.45 3.86
CA HIS A 103 1.44 -10.41 4.17
C HIS A 103 0.08 -10.67 3.51
N ILE A 104 0.07 -11.39 2.40
CA ILE A 104 -1.12 -11.93 1.76
C ILE A 104 -0.89 -13.42 1.44
N SER A 105 -1.95 -14.20 1.40
CA SER A 105 -1.91 -15.59 0.95
C SER A 105 -1.69 -15.69 -0.57
N ILE A 106 -1.29 -16.87 -1.04
CA ILE A 106 -1.16 -17.16 -2.48
C ILE A 106 -2.51 -17.03 -3.21
N ASP A 107 -3.62 -17.43 -2.60
CA ASP A 107 -4.94 -17.27 -3.19
C ASP A 107 -5.34 -15.80 -3.31
N GLN A 108 -5.10 -15.02 -2.26
CA GLN A 108 -5.29 -13.57 -2.29
C GLN A 108 -4.40 -12.90 -3.35
N TYR A 109 -3.17 -13.38 -3.55
CA TYR A 109 -2.31 -12.90 -4.65
C TYR A 109 -2.98 -13.09 -6.00
N ARG A 110 -3.51 -14.28 -6.30
CA ARG A 110 -4.24 -14.56 -7.55
C ARG A 110 -5.49 -13.69 -7.70
N GLU A 111 -6.27 -13.53 -6.63
CA GLU A 111 -7.47 -12.68 -6.62
C GLU A 111 -7.11 -11.23 -6.97
N ARG A 112 -6.10 -10.65 -6.31
CA ARG A 112 -5.64 -9.28 -6.60
C ARG A 112 -5.15 -9.13 -8.03
N LEU A 113 -4.43 -10.10 -8.59
CA LEU A 113 -4.04 -10.05 -10.01
C LEU A 113 -5.26 -10.02 -10.94
N THR A 114 -6.28 -10.81 -10.63
CA THR A 114 -7.52 -10.85 -11.43
C THR A 114 -8.30 -9.54 -11.32
N GLU A 115 -8.37 -8.94 -10.12
CA GLU A 115 -8.98 -7.62 -9.89
C GLU A 115 -8.27 -6.50 -10.68
N LEU A 116 -6.95 -6.61 -10.89
CA LEU A 116 -6.18 -5.70 -11.77
C LEU A 116 -6.51 -5.88 -13.26
N GLY A 117 -7.36 -6.83 -13.63
CA GLY A 117 -7.71 -7.13 -15.01
C GLY A 117 -6.70 -8.03 -15.72
N LEU A 118 -5.80 -8.71 -15.00
CA LEU A 118 -5.01 -9.77 -15.63
C LEU A 118 -5.95 -10.90 -16.06
N VAL A 119 -5.72 -11.37 -17.28
CA VAL A 119 -6.33 -12.58 -17.82
C VAL A 119 -6.11 -13.74 -16.83
N PRO A 120 -7.17 -14.49 -16.43
CA PRO A 120 -7.10 -15.48 -15.36
C PRO A 120 -5.98 -16.52 -15.52
N GLU A 121 -5.73 -16.96 -16.75
CA GLU A 121 -4.68 -17.92 -17.09
C GLU A 121 -3.28 -17.37 -16.76
N ARG A 122 -3.06 -16.07 -17.01
CA ARG A 122 -1.80 -15.39 -16.68
C ARG A 122 -1.66 -15.19 -15.18
N ALA A 123 -2.74 -14.86 -14.47
CA ALA A 123 -2.75 -14.77 -13.01
C ALA A 123 -2.40 -16.13 -12.38
N ALA A 124 -2.99 -17.22 -12.87
CA ALA A 124 -2.68 -18.58 -12.43
C ALA A 124 -1.21 -18.97 -12.69
N ALA A 125 -0.66 -18.64 -13.86
CA ALA A 125 0.75 -18.91 -14.17
C ALA A 125 1.72 -18.18 -13.23
N LEU A 126 1.45 -16.89 -12.93
CA LEU A 126 2.24 -16.12 -11.96
C LEU A 126 2.13 -16.69 -10.54
N MET A 127 0.93 -17.11 -10.13
CA MET A 127 0.70 -17.77 -8.85
C MET A 127 1.52 -19.06 -8.73
N LEU A 128 1.46 -19.97 -9.72
CA LEU A 128 2.20 -21.23 -9.72
C LEU A 128 3.72 -21.01 -9.62
N LEU A 129 4.21 -19.98 -10.29
CA LEU A 129 5.62 -19.61 -10.27
C LEU A 129 6.07 -19.09 -8.89
N GLU A 130 5.21 -18.40 -8.15
CA GLU A 130 5.50 -18.01 -6.77
C GLU A 130 5.37 -19.19 -5.79
N VAL A 131 4.39 -20.10 -5.98
CA VAL A 131 4.31 -21.35 -5.21
C VAL A 131 5.59 -22.18 -5.35
N ALA A 132 6.12 -22.29 -6.57
CA ALA A 132 7.36 -23.03 -6.82
C ALA A 132 8.62 -22.38 -6.21
N ARG A 133 8.57 -21.07 -5.93
CA ARG A 133 9.69 -20.30 -5.33
C ARG A 133 9.66 -20.29 -3.82
N LEU A 134 8.48 -20.40 -3.21
CA LEU A 134 8.36 -20.54 -1.78
C LEU A 134 9.00 -21.88 -1.37
N LYS A 135 9.98 -21.83 -0.48
CA LYS A 135 10.51 -23.05 0.15
C LYS A 135 9.36 -23.77 0.85
N PRO A 136 9.34 -25.10 0.91
CA PRO A 136 8.26 -25.85 1.56
C PRO A 136 8.03 -25.47 3.03
N GLU A 137 9.06 -24.98 3.75
CA GLU A 137 8.94 -24.43 5.10
C GLU A 137 8.31 -23.03 5.19
N ALA A 138 8.23 -22.31 4.07
CA ALA A 138 7.73 -20.93 3.98
C ALA A 138 6.36 -20.82 3.30
N LEU A 139 5.69 -21.94 3.00
CA LEU A 139 4.27 -21.89 2.68
C LEU A 139 3.56 -21.44 3.96
N PRO A 140 2.90 -20.26 3.99
CA PRO A 140 2.09 -19.88 5.14
C PRO A 140 0.95 -20.90 5.25
N THR A 141 1.18 -21.92 6.09
CA THR A 141 0.21 -22.95 6.40
C THR A 141 -0.92 -22.30 7.16
N ALA A 142 -2.03 -22.07 6.45
CA ALA A 142 -3.27 -21.52 6.96
C ALA A 142 -3.16 -20.11 7.55
N ILE A 143 -4.17 -19.30 7.29
CA ILE A 143 -4.41 -18.09 8.09
C ILE A 143 -4.47 -18.58 9.53
N ALA A 144 -3.50 -18.16 10.37
CA ALA A 144 -3.52 -18.51 11.78
C ALA A 144 -4.92 -18.17 12.31
N PRO A 145 -5.62 -19.11 12.97
CA PRO A 145 -6.98 -18.87 13.42
C PRO A 145 -7.02 -17.55 14.19
N PRO A 146 -8.07 -16.73 14.00
CA PRO A 146 -8.17 -15.46 14.68
C PRO A 146 -7.94 -15.70 16.18
N LYS A 147 -7.04 -14.91 16.77
CA LYS A 147 -6.71 -15.03 18.19
C LYS A 147 -8.02 -14.99 18.99
N PRO A 148 -8.20 -15.88 19.99
CA PRO A 148 -9.36 -15.81 20.87
C PRO A 148 -9.49 -14.41 21.49
N TYR A 149 -10.72 -13.96 21.72
CA TYR A 149 -10.98 -12.58 22.18
C TYR A 149 -10.18 -12.22 23.44
N TYR A 150 -10.10 -13.13 24.42
CA TYR A 150 -9.34 -12.92 25.67
C TYR A 150 -7.82 -12.68 25.47
N GLU A 151 -7.26 -13.04 24.30
CA GLU A 151 -5.85 -12.79 23.96
C GLU A 151 -5.62 -11.45 23.26
N THR A 152 -6.68 -10.79 22.79
CA THR A 152 -6.61 -9.44 22.24
C THR A 152 -6.33 -8.40 23.33
N ASP A 153 -5.86 -7.22 22.96
CA ASP A 153 -5.60 -6.15 23.95
C ASP A 153 -6.87 -5.74 24.70
N ALA A 154 -8.02 -5.70 24.01
CA ALA A 154 -9.32 -5.45 24.64
C ALA A 154 -9.75 -6.58 25.59
N GLY A 155 -9.54 -7.84 25.19
CA GLY A 155 -9.85 -9.00 26.02
C GLY A 155 -8.99 -9.07 27.27
N LYS A 156 -7.69 -8.75 27.18
CA LYS A 156 -6.79 -8.66 28.34
C LYS A 156 -7.28 -7.64 29.36
N ILE A 157 -7.73 -6.47 28.90
CA ILE A 157 -8.31 -5.43 29.76
C ILE A 157 -9.57 -5.96 30.47
N ALA A 158 -10.44 -6.68 29.75
CA ALA A 158 -11.65 -7.28 30.34
C ALA A 158 -11.29 -8.31 31.43
N VAL A 159 -10.36 -9.22 31.13
CA VAL A 159 -9.85 -10.23 32.08
C VAL A 159 -9.27 -9.56 33.34
N ASP A 160 -8.40 -8.57 33.16
CA ASP A 160 -7.77 -7.85 34.28
C ASP A 160 -8.79 -7.10 35.14
N THR A 161 -9.85 -6.58 34.52
CA THR A 161 -10.94 -5.90 35.22
C THR A 161 -11.71 -6.88 36.11
N ILE A 162 -12.14 -8.02 35.56
CA ILE A 162 -12.84 -9.09 36.30
C ILE A 162 -11.99 -9.54 37.50
N ARG A 163 -10.71 -9.85 37.27
CA ARG A 163 -9.80 -10.28 38.35
C ARG A 163 -9.58 -9.21 39.41
N ARG A 164 -9.59 -7.93 39.02
CA ARG A 164 -9.50 -6.81 39.97
C ARG A 164 -10.76 -6.70 40.83
N GLU A 165 -11.94 -6.93 40.26
CA GLU A 165 -13.20 -6.99 41.01
C GLU A 165 -13.20 -8.13 42.02
N ARG A 166 -12.73 -9.32 41.61
CA ARG A 166 -12.54 -10.46 42.53
C ARG A 166 -11.62 -10.11 43.70
N ARG A 167 -10.45 -9.53 43.42
CA ARG A 167 -9.47 -9.15 44.47
C ARG A 167 -9.97 -8.05 45.40
N LYS A 168 -10.99 -7.29 44.99
CA LYS A 168 -11.70 -6.31 45.82
C LYS A 168 -12.91 -6.91 46.54
N LEU A 169 -13.12 -8.23 46.43
CA LEU A 169 -14.27 -8.95 46.98
C LEU A 169 -15.63 -8.43 46.48
N LEU A 170 -15.66 -7.83 45.29
CA LEU A 170 -16.90 -7.32 44.67
C LEU A 170 -17.71 -8.44 44.00
N ILE A 171 -17.03 -9.51 43.60
CA ILE A 171 -17.62 -10.70 42.99
C ILE A 171 -17.09 -11.96 43.68
N SER A 172 -17.92 -13.02 43.69
CA SER A 172 -17.54 -14.34 44.20
C SER A 172 -16.62 -15.07 43.22
N ARG A 173 -16.00 -16.17 43.69
CA ARG A 173 -15.19 -17.07 42.86
C ARG A 173 -15.96 -17.61 41.65
N ASP A 174 -17.19 -18.06 41.87
CA ASP A 174 -18.01 -18.63 40.79
C ASP A 174 -18.44 -17.55 39.79
N GLN A 175 -18.66 -16.32 40.26
CA GLN A 175 -18.95 -15.17 39.40
C GLN A 175 -17.73 -14.76 38.56
N GLU A 176 -16.53 -14.82 39.12
CA GLU A 176 -15.29 -14.61 38.37
C GLU A 176 -15.12 -15.65 37.25
N ILE A 177 -15.29 -16.94 37.56
CA ILE A 177 -15.18 -18.01 36.56
C ILE A 177 -16.22 -17.79 35.46
N ALA A 178 -17.48 -17.53 35.83
CA ALA A 178 -18.54 -17.26 34.85
C ALA A 178 -18.21 -16.07 33.94
N ALA A 179 -17.71 -14.96 34.50
CA ALA A 179 -17.35 -13.78 33.72
C ALA A 179 -16.15 -14.02 32.79
N LEU A 180 -15.14 -14.80 33.22
CA LEU A 180 -14.00 -15.15 32.37
C LEU A 180 -14.42 -16.05 31.20
N LEU A 181 -15.33 -16.99 31.44
CA LEU A 181 -15.92 -17.84 30.39
C LEU A 181 -16.70 -17.00 29.36
N GLU A 182 -17.40 -15.95 29.80
CA GLU A 182 -18.14 -15.05 28.90
C GLU A 182 -17.22 -14.27 27.95
N VAL A 183 -16.00 -13.95 28.39
CA VAL A 183 -14.93 -13.34 27.56
C VAL A 183 -14.28 -14.36 26.60
N GLY A 184 -14.73 -15.62 26.64
CA GLY A 184 -14.26 -16.70 25.79
C GLY A 184 -12.98 -17.36 26.31
N MET A 185 -12.61 -17.16 27.58
CA MET A 185 -11.50 -17.87 28.19
C MET A 185 -11.85 -19.36 28.39
N PRO A 186 -10.94 -20.30 28.10
CA PRO A 186 -11.17 -21.72 28.37
C PRO A 186 -11.41 -22.01 29.86
N VAL A 187 -12.24 -23.02 30.17
CA VAL A 187 -12.60 -23.42 31.54
C VAL A 187 -11.38 -23.64 32.43
N ASP A 188 -10.37 -24.33 31.91
CA ASP A 188 -9.14 -24.63 32.66
C ASP A 188 -8.38 -23.35 33.04
N GLN A 189 -8.30 -22.39 32.11
CA GLN A 189 -7.64 -21.10 32.34
C GLN A 189 -8.44 -20.21 33.29
N ALA A 190 -9.76 -20.16 33.15
CA ALA A 190 -10.64 -19.41 34.04
C ALA A 190 -10.54 -19.95 35.49
N THR A 191 -10.54 -21.27 35.64
CA THR A 191 -10.40 -21.94 36.94
C THR A 191 -9.02 -21.69 37.55
N ALA A 192 -7.95 -21.77 36.75
CA ALA A 192 -6.60 -21.49 37.21
C ALA A 192 -6.42 -20.02 37.65
N ALA A 193 -7.04 -19.08 36.93
CA ALA A 193 -7.04 -17.66 37.28
C ALA A 193 -7.74 -17.42 38.64
N ALA A 194 -8.92 -18.01 38.83
CA ALA A 194 -9.65 -17.92 40.09
C ALA A 194 -8.86 -18.52 41.27
N ASN A 195 -8.25 -19.69 41.09
CA ASN A 195 -7.40 -20.31 42.10
C ASN A 195 -6.19 -19.42 42.46
N ASN A 196 -5.61 -18.72 41.48
CA ASN A 196 -4.50 -17.79 41.72
C ASN A 196 -4.94 -16.59 42.57
N ASP A 197 -6.14 -16.05 42.33
CA ASP A 197 -6.67 -14.95 43.13
C ASP A 197 -7.15 -15.42 44.53
N ASP A 198 -7.60 -16.67 44.68
CA ASP A 198 -7.87 -17.27 46.00
C ASP A 198 -6.60 -17.30 46.87
N VAL A 199 -5.45 -17.70 46.31
CA VAL A 199 -4.15 -17.69 47.01
C VAL A 199 -3.77 -16.28 47.45
N ARG A 200 -3.88 -15.29 46.55
CA ARG A 200 -3.54 -13.89 46.86
C ARG A 200 -4.42 -13.28 47.93
N LEU A 201 -5.70 -13.62 47.95
CA LEU A 201 -6.63 -13.15 48.96
C LEU A 201 -6.34 -13.80 50.33
N ALA A 202 -5.96 -15.08 50.34
CA ALA A 202 -5.53 -15.76 51.56
C ALA A 202 -4.25 -15.15 52.15
N GLU A 203 -3.27 -14.82 51.30
CA GLU A 203 -2.04 -14.13 51.71
C GLU A 203 -2.35 -12.75 52.33
N LYS A 204 -3.20 -11.95 51.67
CA LYS A 204 -3.57 -10.62 52.16
C LYS A 204 -4.31 -10.65 53.50
N GLY A 205 -5.18 -11.64 53.70
CA GLY A 205 -5.90 -11.83 54.97
C GLY A 205 -5.04 -12.34 56.12
N ALA A 206 -3.84 -12.87 55.85
CA ALA A 206 -2.90 -13.32 56.88
C ALA A 206 -2.00 -12.18 57.42
N GLU A 207 -1.98 -11.02 56.74
CA GLU A 207 -1.19 -9.85 57.12
C GLU A 207 -1.95 -8.84 58.01
N GLU A 208 -3.27 -8.98 58.15
CA GLU A 208 -4.15 -8.14 58.99
C GLU A 208 -4.39 -8.76 60.38
#